data_AF-A0A956E1X3-F1
#
_entry.id   AF-A0A956E1X3-F1
#
_cell.length_a   1.000
_cell.length_b   1.000
_cell.length_c   1.000
_cell.angle_alpha   90.00
_cell.angle_beta   90.00
_cell.angle_gamma   90.00
#
_symmetry.space_group_name_H-M   'P 1'
#
loop_
_entity.id
_entity.type
_entity.pdbx_description
1 polymer ?
#
loop_
_entity_poly.entity_id
_entity_poly.type
_entity_poly.pdbx_seq_one_letter_code
_entity_poly.pdbx_strand_id
1 'polypeptide(L)'
;MRGALLDERTSSELRERVRKHEQDTHAVEQRIKALQNELGDIRVSDEELAAAEKAAKDLNAEVEKQHGDQKTVEDQVERMKKRLERSKKMREELANDEKDLRTYSQLAGDLRSDKFQAYVLEEAFTELVQGASARLLSLTGERYSLLFKDGEILVVDNDNAGETRISDTLSGGETFLTSLSLALELSDQVQRAAGAVNLDSLFIDEGFGTLDPDTLALVSETIQNLRVGGRMVGIITHIPELRDEFAQQIIVTKHQGYSTVEVRGVTEEVAGA
;
A
#
# COMPACT_ATOMS: atom_id res chain seq x y z
N MET A 1 135.31 49.70 -15.71
CA MET A 1 134.28 49.02 -14.89
C MET A 1 133.69 50.03 -13.90
N ARG A 2 132.44 50.44 -14.12
CA ARG A 2 131.51 51.23 -13.26
C ARG A 2 130.53 51.85 -14.28
N GLY A 3 129.25 51.50 -14.38
CA GLY A 3 128.34 50.81 -13.49
C GLY A 3 127.00 51.55 -13.62
N ALA A 4 126.24 51.29 -14.70
CA ALA A 4 124.88 51.78 -14.83
C ALA A 4 123.98 50.91 -13.93
N LEU A 5 124.08 51.16 -12.62
CA LEU A 5 123.15 50.65 -11.62
C LEU A 5 121.78 51.27 -11.92
N LEU A 6 120.76 50.43 -12.08
CA LEU A 6 119.36 50.84 -11.94
C LEU A 6 119.21 51.55 -10.58
N ASP A 7 118.42 52.63 -10.54
CA ASP A 7 118.06 53.31 -9.29
C ASP A 7 117.59 52.26 -8.26
N GLU A 8 118.12 52.34 -7.02
CA GLU A 8 117.93 51.33 -5.97
C GLU A 8 116.44 51.07 -5.72
N ARG A 9 115.61 52.10 -5.94
CA ARG A 9 114.16 52.05 -5.83
C ARG A 9 113.51 51.22 -6.93
N THR A 10 113.89 51.39 -8.20
CA THR A 10 113.33 50.59 -9.32
C THR A 10 113.77 49.13 -9.27
N SER A 11 115.01 48.86 -8.82
CA SER A 11 115.51 47.49 -8.63
C SER A 11 114.82 46.76 -7.47
N SER A 12 114.42 47.50 -6.42
CA SER A 12 113.62 47.01 -5.29
C SER A 12 112.18 46.70 -5.72
N GLU A 13 111.52 47.61 -6.43
CA GLU A 13 110.13 47.46 -6.88
C GLU A 13 109.97 46.30 -7.89
N LEU A 14 110.91 46.11 -8.82
CA LEU A 14 110.89 44.95 -9.72
C LEU A 14 111.12 43.63 -8.98
N ARG A 15 112.03 43.60 -7.98
CA ARG A 15 112.27 42.40 -7.17
C ARG A 15 111.04 42.03 -6.34
N GLU A 16 110.33 43.02 -5.80
CA GLU A 16 109.11 42.79 -5.04
C GLU A 16 107.96 42.29 -5.93
N ARG A 17 107.85 42.80 -7.16
CA ARG A 17 106.89 42.29 -8.16
C ARG A 17 107.20 40.86 -8.59
N VAL A 18 108.47 40.53 -8.83
CA VAL A 18 108.88 39.15 -9.16
C VAL A 18 108.56 38.21 -8.00
N ARG A 19 108.91 38.60 -6.77
CA ARG A 19 108.63 37.81 -5.57
C ARG A 19 107.13 37.59 -5.36
N LYS A 20 106.31 38.61 -5.58
CA LYS A 20 104.84 38.49 -5.48
C LYS A 20 104.30 37.57 -6.56
N HIS A 21 104.77 37.71 -7.80
CA HIS A 21 104.35 36.84 -8.90
C HIS A 21 104.76 35.38 -8.64
N GLU A 22 105.97 35.14 -8.12
CA GLU A 22 106.44 33.81 -7.72
C GLU A 22 105.59 33.21 -6.57
N GLN A 23 105.21 34.03 -5.59
CA GLN A 23 104.30 33.60 -4.51
C GLN A 23 102.89 33.27 -5.02
N ASP A 24 102.32 34.11 -5.88
CA ASP A 24 100.99 33.88 -6.48
C ASP A 24 101.00 32.63 -7.36
N THR A 25 102.09 32.43 -8.13
CA THR A 25 102.27 31.24 -8.98
C THR A 25 102.37 30.00 -8.12
N HIS A 26 103.16 30.03 -7.05
CA HIS A 26 103.31 28.90 -6.14
C HIS A 26 102.00 28.56 -5.41
N ALA A 27 101.20 29.56 -5.02
CA ALA A 27 99.91 29.36 -4.40
C ALA A 27 98.90 28.70 -5.35
N VAL A 28 98.86 29.13 -6.61
CA VAL A 28 98.02 28.53 -7.65
C VAL A 28 98.46 27.09 -7.96
N GLU A 29 99.77 26.84 -8.07
CA GLU A 29 100.31 25.50 -8.29
C GLU A 29 99.98 24.53 -7.15
N GLN A 30 100.11 24.97 -5.89
CA GLN A 30 99.71 24.17 -4.75
C GLN A 30 98.21 23.88 -4.74
N ARG A 31 97.38 24.87 -5.12
CA ARG A 31 95.93 24.69 -5.21
C ARG A 31 95.54 23.71 -6.31
N ILE A 32 96.20 23.77 -7.46
CA ILE A 32 96.01 22.81 -8.56
C ILE A 32 96.39 21.41 -8.11
N LYS A 33 97.54 21.23 -7.44
CA LYS A 33 97.96 19.92 -6.91
C LYS A 33 96.99 19.37 -5.86
N ALA A 34 96.48 20.21 -4.97
CA ALA A 34 95.49 19.80 -3.97
C ALA A 34 94.19 19.34 -4.63
N LEU A 35 93.67 20.10 -5.60
CA LEU A 35 92.47 19.74 -6.35
C LEU A 35 92.66 18.48 -7.20
N GLN A 36 93.84 18.30 -7.80
CA GLN A 36 94.18 17.07 -8.54
C GLN A 36 94.22 15.84 -7.65
N ASN A 37 94.74 15.98 -6.42
CA ASN A 37 94.75 14.88 -5.44
C ASN A 37 93.34 14.58 -4.88
N GLU A 38 92.50 15.60 -4.68
CA GLU A 38 91.11 15.42 -4.24
C GLU A 38 90.21 14.76 -5.31
N LEU A 39 90.40 15.10 -6.60
CA LEU A 39 89.62 14.49 -7.68
C LEU A 39 90.02 13.04 -7.99
N GLY A 40 91.25 12.62 -7.67
CA GLY A 40 91.76 11.29 -8.03
C GLY A 40 91.69 10.99 -9.53
N ASP A 41 91.50 9.72 -9.91
CA ASP A 41 91.29 9.27 -11.31
C ASP A 41 89.82 9.27 -11.74
N ILE A 42 88.90 9.73 -10.89
CA ILE A 42 87.47 9.76 -11.22
C ILE A 42 87.22 10.99 -12.08
N ARG A 43 87.23 10.77 -13.40
CA ARG A 43 86.80 11.76 -14.40
C ARG A 43 85.47 11.29 -14.96
N VAL A 44 84.39 11.93 -14.54
CA VAL A 44 83.12 11.84 -15.27
C VAL A 44 83.29 12.75 -16.49
N SER A 45 83.16 12.19 -17.69
CA SER A 45 83.17 13.01 -18.90
C SER A 45 81.99 13.98 -18.88
N ASP A 46 82.17 15.20 -19.39
CA ASP A 46 81.06 16.14 -19.60
C ASP A 46 79.95 15.50 -20.45
N GLU A 47 80.29 14.56 -21.33
CA GLU A 47 79.33 13.76 -22.12
C GLU A 47 78.55 12.76 -21.27
N GLU A 48 79.17 12.11 -20.28
CA GLU A 48 78.53 11.16 -19.37
C GLU A 48 77.58 11.88 -18.41
N LEU A 49 77.98 13.05 -17.90
CA LEU A 49 77.13 13.90 -17.07
C LEU A 49 75.93 14.43 -17.87
N ALA A 50 76.14 14.93 -19.08
CA ALA A 50 75.06 15.40 -19.95
C ALA A 50 74.10 14.27 -20.35
N ALA A 51 74.60 13.06 -20.59
CA ALA A 51 73.78 11.89 -20.88
C ALA A 51 72.91 11.49 -19.67
N ALA A 52 73.49 11.49 -18.46
CA ALA A 52 72.78 11.20 -17.23
C ALA A 52 71.71 12.25 -16.90
N GLU A 53 72.01 13.54 -17.08
CA GLU A 53 71.04 14.63 -16.88
C GLU A 53 69.88 14.55 -17.87
N LYS A 54 70.16 14.21 -19.13
CA LYS A 54 69.12 14.00 -20.15
C LYS A 54 68.25 12.80 -19.80
N ALA A 55 68.85 11.67 -19.43
CA ALA A 55 68.11 10.48 -19.01
C ALA A 55 67.23 10.74 -17.77
N ALA A 56 67.72 11.51 -16.79
CA ALA A 56 66.96 11.91 -15.63
C ALA A 56 65.78 12.84 -16.00
N LYS A 57 65.97 13.78 -16.93
CA LYS A 57 64.88 14.62 -17.44
C LYS A 57 63.82 13.83 -18.19
N ASP A 58 64.23 12.93 -19.08
CA ASP A 58 63.33 12.09 -19.87
C ASP A 58 62.53 11.15 -18.95
N LEU A 59 63.19 10.56 -17.94
CA LEU A 59 62.52 9.71 -16.95
C LEU A 59 61.52 10.51 -16.09
N ASN A 60 61.89 11.72 -15.64
CA ASN A 60 60.96 12.58 -14.90
C ASN A 60 59.76 12.99 -15.75
N ALA A 61 59.96 13.29 -17.05
CA ALA A 61 58.87 13.61 -17.95
C ALA A 61 57.90 12.42 -18.12
N GLU A 62 58.42 11.20 -18.20
CA GLU A 62 57.61 9.99 -18.27
C GLU A 62 56.86 9.71 -16.96
N VAL A 63 57.50 9.92 -15.80
CA VAL A 63 56.85 9.79 -14.48
C VAL A 63 55.72 10.80 -14.32
N GLU A 64 55.93 12.07 -14.68
CA GLU A 64 54.89 13.11 -14.64
C GLU A 64 53.70 12.77 -15.54
N LYS A 65 53.97 12.25 -16.74
CA LYS A 65 52.93 11.79 -17.65
C LYS A 65 52.13 10.63 -17.06
N GLN A 66 52.80 9.61 -16.50
CA GLN A 66 52.14 8.48 -15.86
C GLN A 66 51.31 8.90 -14.64
N HIS A 67 51.81 9.86 -13.84
CA HIS A 67 51.05 10.46 -12.74
C HIS A 67 49.79 11.20 -13.24
N GLY A 68 49.90 11.94 -14.35
CA GLY A 68 48.76 12.61 -14.98
C GLY A 68 47.71 11.62 -15.49
N ASP A 69 48.14 10.54 -16.13
CA ASP A 69 47.26 9.48 -16.62
C ASP A 69 46.59 8.74 -15.45
N GLN A 70 47.34 8.39 -14.40
CA GLN A 70 46.81 7.77 -13.19
C GLN A 70 45.72 8.64 -12.55
N LYS A 71 45.98 9.93 -12.37
CA LYS A 71 45.01 10.87 -11.79
C LYS A 71 43.74 10.97 -12.63
N THR A 72 43.89 10.98 -13.96
CA THR A 72 42.74 11.00 -14.88
C THR A 72 41.88 9.73 -14.74
N VAL A 73 42.52 8.57 -14.61
CA VAL A 73 41.84 7.28 -14.37
C VAL A 73 41.16 7.27 -13.01
N GLU A 74 41.82 7.73 -11.95
CA GLU A 74 41.23 7.84 -10.60
C GLU A 74 39.97 8.71 -10.60
N ASP A 75 40.02 9.88 -11.25
CA ASP A 75 38.88 10.78 -11.41
C ASP A 75 37.73 10.12 -12.19
N GLN A 76 38.05 9.34 -13.23
CA GLN A 76 37.04 8.58 -13.99
C GLN A 76 36.39 7.49 -13.13
N VAL A 77 37.18 6.74 -12.36
CA VAL A 77 36.69 5.70 -11.46
C VAL A 77 35.77 6.30 -10.41
N GLU A 78 36.13 7.43 -9.82
CA GLU A 78 35.28 8.09 -8.82
C GLU A 78 33.96 8.58 -9.42
N ARG A 79 33.98 9.16 -10.63
CA ARG A 79 32.76 9.52 -11.36
C ARG A 79 31.88 8.30 -11.65
N MET A 80 32.47 7.18 -12.07
CA MET A 80 31.73 5.94 -12.33
C MET A 80 31.09 5.37 -11.06
N LYS A 81 31.82 5.38 -9.93
CA LYS A 81 31.28 4.96 -8.62
C LYS A 81 30.07 5.80 -8.22
N LYS A 82 30.15 7.13 -8.33
CA LYS A 82 29.01 8.03 -8.04
C LYS A 82 27.81 7.76 -8.94
N ARG A 83 28.03 7.52 -10.23
CA ARG A 83 26.96 7.15 -11.18
C ARG A 83 26.33 5.81 -10.85
N LEU A 84 27.13 4.82 -10.43
CA LEU A 84 26.66 3.50 -10.04
C LEU A 84 25.75 3.58 -8.81
N GLU A 85 26.15 4.32 -7.78
CA GLU A 85 25.33 4.51 -6.57
C GLU A 85 24.02 5.22 -6.88
N ARG A 86 24.04 6.28 -7.70
CA ARG A 86 22.80 6.94 -8.16
C ARG A 86 21.90 5.98 -8.94
N SER A 87 22.47 5.14 -9.80
CA SER A 87 21.71 4.14 -10.56
C SER A 87 21.12 3.05 -9.69
N LYS A 88 21.80 2.63 -8.60
CA LYS A 88 21.25 1.67 -7.64
C LYS A 88 20.05 2.26 -6.92
N LYS A 89 20.19 3.47 -6.37
CA LYS A 89 19.10 4.17 -5.68
C LYS A 89 17.87 4.34 -6.57
N MET A 90 18.06 4.77 -7.82
CA MET A 90 16.96 4.93 -8.77
C MET A 90 16.28 3.60 -9.13
N ARG A 91 17.01 2.48 -9.15
CA ARG A 91 16.42 1.15 -9.35
C ARG A 91 15.61 0.69 -8.15
N GLU A 92 16.07 1.00 -6.94
CA GLU A 92 15.32 0.71 -5.71
C GLU A 92 14.02 1.53 -5.65
N GLU A 93 14.09 2.82 -5.98
CA GLU A 93 12.92 3.70 -6.11
C GLU A 93 11.93 3.15 -7.16
N LEU A 94 12.42 2.81 -8.37
CA LEU A 94 11.58 2.23 -9.42
C LEU A 94 10.91 0.91 -8.99
N ALA A 95 11.64 0.04 -8.27
CA ALA A 95 11.09 -1.22 -7.80
C ALA A 95 9.97 -1.01 -6.76
N ASN A 96 10.10 0.02 -5.90
CA ASN A 96 9.04 0.41 -4.97
C ASN A 96 7.84 1.00 -5.71
N ASP A 97 8.06 1.91 -6.65
CA ASP A 97 7.00 2.51 -7.46
C ASP A 97 6.24 1.45 -8.27
N GLU A 98 6.94 0.45 -8.84
CA GLU A 98 6.30 -0.68 -9.52
C GLU A 98 5.46 -1.54 -8.59
N LYS A 99 5.90 -1.73 -7.34
CA LYS A 99 5.13 -2.45 -6.33
C LYS A 99 3.86 -1.69 -5.97
N ASP A 100 3.98 -0.39 -5.72
CA ASP A 100 2.84 0.47 -5.39
C ASP A 100 1.86 0.54 -6.55
N LEU A 101 2.35 0.67 -7.78
CA LEU A 101 1.52 0.66 -8.98
C LEU A 101 0.74 -0.65 -9.15
N ARG A 102 1.36 -1.80 -8.83
CA ARG A 102 0.65 -3.09 -8.83
C ARG A 102 -0.47 -3.11 -7.79
N THR A 103 -0.20 -2.67 -6.57
CA THR A 103 -1.21 -2.58 -5.51
C THR A 103 -2.34 -1.63 -5.88
N TYR A 104 -2.04 -0.44 -6.39
CA TYR A 104 -3.06 0.52 -6.82
C TYR A 104 -3.85 0.04 -8.03
N SER A 105 -3.22 -0.64 -8.98
CA SER A 105 -3.91 -1.22 -10.14
C SER A 105 -4.87 -2.34 -9.71
N GLN A 106 -4.47 -3.17 -8.75
CA GLN A 106 -5.34 -4.20 -8.18
C GLN A 106 -6.50 -3.56 -7.43
N LEU A 107 -6.23 -2.60 -6.55
CA LEU A 107 -7.24 -1.87 -5.79
C LEU A 107 -8.24 -1.16 -6.72
N ALA A 108 -7.76 -0.48 -7.76
CA ALA A 108 -8.62 0.14 -8.77
C ALA A 108 -9.46 -0.91 -9.52
N GLY A 109 -8.89 -2.09 -9.76
CA GLY A 109 -9.58 -3.21 -10.38
C GLY A 109 -10.68 -3.81 -9.51
N ASP A 110 -10.51 -3.81 -8.18
CA ASP A 110 -11.44 -4.34 -7.18
C ASP A 110 -12.50 -3.30 -6.79
N LEU A 111 -12.14 -2.01 -6.73
CA LEU A 111 -13.04 -0.89 -6.51
C LEU A 111 -13.83 -0.47 -7.75
N ARG A 112 -13.73 -1.21 -8.86
CA ARG A 112 -14.64 -1.00 -9.99
C ARG A 112 -16.08 -1.17 -9.53
N SER A 113 -16.96 -0.34 -10.11
CA SER A 113 -18.35 -0.21 -9.67
C SER A 113 -19.12 -1.53 -9.62
N ASP A 114 -18.82 -2.48 -10.53
CA ASP A 114 -19.46 -3.79 -10.59
C ASP A 114 -19.01 -4.71 -9.43
N LYS A 115 -17.70 -4.79 -9.19
CA LYS A 115 -17.14 -5.68 -8.18
C LYS A 115 -17.35 -5.19 -6.76
N PHE A 116 -17.15 -3.90 -6.52
CA PHE A 116 -17.33 -3.33 -5.18
C PHE A 116 -18.79 -3.34 -4.76
N GLN A 117 -19.71 -3.00 -5.68
CA GLN A 117 -21.14 -3.10 -5.41
C GLN A 117 -21.53 -4.55 -5.14
N ALA A 118 -21.05 -5.51 -5.93
CA ALA A 118 -21.33 -6.93 -5.69
C ALA A 118 -20.82 -7.39 -4.31
N TYR A 119 -19.60 -7.01 -3.93
CA TYR A 119 -19.02 -7.32 -2.63
C TYR A 119 -19.84 -6.73 -1.47
N VAL A 120 -20.23 -5.46 -1.55
CA VAL A 120 -21.05 -4.80 -0.52
C VAL A 120 -22.45 -5.43 -0.45
N LEU A 121 -23.03 -5.78 -1.59
CA LEU A 121 -24.32 -6.47 -1.63
C LEU A 121 -24.22 -7.87 -1.03
N GLU A 122 -23.16 -8.62 -1.31
CA GLU A 122 -22.94 -9.95 -0.74
C GLU A 122 -22.88 -9.92 0.79
N GLU A 123 -22.17 -8.93 1.36
CA GLU A 123 -22.11 -8.71 2.81
C GLU A 123 -23.49 -8.32 3.37
N ALA A 124 -24.19 -7.39 2.71
CA ALA A 124 -25.52 -6.95 3.14
C ALA A 124 -26.55 -8.10 3.09
N PHE A 125 -26.51 -8.94 2.05
CA PHE A 125 -27.34 -10.14 1.95
C PHE A 125 -26.98 -11.17 3.00
N THR A 126 -25.70 -11.34 3.32
CA THR A 126 -25.25 -12.25 4.38
C THR A 126 -25.84 -11.84 5.73
N GLU A 127 -25.77 -10.56 6.08
CA GLU A 127 -26.36 -10.03 7.32
C GLU A 127 -27.89 -10.18 7.33
N LEU A 128 -28.55 -9.86 6.21
CA LEU A 128 -30.00 -10.04 6.05
C LEU A 128 -30.41 -11.50 6.27
N VAL A 129 -29.70 -12.44 5.64
CA VAL A 129 -30.01 -13.86 5.72
C VAL A 129 -29.73 -14.40 7.13
N GLN A 130 -28.71 -13.93 7.82
CA GLN A 130 -28.44 -14.31 9.21
C GLN A 130 -29.59 -13.88 10.16
N GLY A 131 -30.08 -12.65 10.04
CA GLY A 131 -31.19 -12.19 10.87
C GLY A 131 -32.50 -12.92 10.52
N ALA A 132 -32.77 -13.14 9.24
CA ALA A 132 -33.92 -13.92 8.79
C ALA A 132 -33.82 -15.39 9.24
N SER A 133 -32.62 -15.96 9.26
CA SER A 133 -32.34 -17.32 9.74
C SER A 133 -32.73 -17.49 11.20
N ALA A 134 -32.36 -16.53 12.06
CA ALA A 134 -32.74 -16.54 13.47
C ALA A 134 -34.26 -16.52 13.67
N ARG A 135 -34.98 -15.74 12.85
CA ARG A 135 -36.46 -15.71 12.89
C ARG A 135 -37.07 -17.01 12.41
N LEU A 136 -36.59 -17.54 11.28
CA LEU A 136 -37.08 -18.81 10.74
C LEU A 136 -36.87 -19.94 11.74
N LEU A 137 -35.71 -19.96 12.41
CA LEU A 137 -35.39 -20.93 13.46
C LEU A 137 -36.41 -20.86 14.59
N SER A 138 -36.74 -19.65 15.07
CA SER A 138 -37.78 -19.46 16.07
C SER A 138 -39.15 -19.92 15.58
N LEU A 139 -39.56 -19.52 14.37
CA LEU A 139 -40.88 -19.81 13.78
C LEU A 139 -41.11 -21.29 13.47
N THR A 140 -40.05 -22.08 13.36
CA THR A 140 -40.11 -23.49 12.94
C THR A 140 -39.71 -24.45 14.05
N GLY A 141 -39.58 -23.97 15.29
CA GLY A 141 -39.18 -24.80 16.43
C GLY A 141 -37.76 -25.36 16.29
N GLU A 142 -36.83 -24.52 15.86
CA GLU A 142 -35.41 -24.83 15.57
C GLU A 142 -35.14 -25.75 14.38
N ARG A 143 -36.17 -26.08 13.58
CA ARG A 143 -36.03 -27.00 12.45
C ARG A 143 -35.33 -26.39 11.25
N TYR A 144 -35.71 -25.19 10.83
CA TYR A 144 -35.18 -24.58 9.60
C TYR A 144 -34.34 -23.35 9.89
N SER A 145 -33.22 -23.22 9.17
CA SER A 145 -32.37 -22.03 9.17
C SER A 145 -31.97 -21.66 7.75
N LEU A 146 -31.52 -20.42 7.55
CA LEU A 146 -31.09 -19.92 6.24
C LEU A 146 -29.58 -19.76 6.19
N LEU A 147 -29.01 -20.06 5.02
CA LEU A 147 -27.60 -19.88 4.67
C LEU A 147 -27.51 -19.14 3.33
N PHE A 148 -26.73 -18.08 3.28
CA PHE A 148 -26.39 -17.43 2.02
C PHE A 148 -25.04 -17.96 1.53
N LYS A 149 -25.00 -18.50 0.32
CA LYS A 149 -23.78 -19.06 -0.25
C LYS A 149 -23.81 -18.95 -1.78
N ASP A 150 -22.69 -18.54 -2.37
CA ASP A 150 -22.51 -18.47 -3.82
C ASP A 150 -23.60 -17.64 -4.55
N GLY A 151 -24.18 -16.64 -3.88
CA GLY A 151 -25.26 -15.80 -4.41
C GLY A 151 -26.67 -16.39 -4.25
N GLU A 152 -26.82 -17.53 -3.58
CA GLU A 152 -28.10 -18.21 -3.38
C GLU A 152 -28.47 -18.30 -1.89
N ILE A 153 -29.77 -18.23 -1.60
CA ILE A 153 -30.32 -18.49 -0.27
C ILE A 153 -30.70 -19.97 -0.21
N LEU A 154 -30.06 -20.69 0.71
CA LEU A 154 -30.28 -22.09 0.97
C LEU A 154 -31.04 -22.25 2.29
N VAL A 155 -31.95 -23.21 2.34
CA VAL A 155 -32.63 -23.62 3.57
C VAL A 155 -31.91 -24.83 4.13
N VAL A 156 -31.53 -24.77 5.40
CA VAL A 156 -30.90 -25.86 6.14
C VAL A 156 -31.96 -26.52 7.01
N ASP A 157 -32.16 -27.83 6.81
CA ASP A 157 -33.07 -28.67 7.61
C ASP A 157 -32.28 -29.34 8.75
N ASN A 158 -32.40 -28.80 9.96
CA ASN A 158 -31.68 -29.26 11.14
C ASN A 158 -32.15 -30.65 11.60
N ASP A 159 -33.42 -30.99 11.37
CA ASP A 159 -33.97 -32.31 11.69
C ASP A 159 -33.43 -33.39 10.74
N ASN A 160 -33.06 -33.00 9.51
CA ASN A 160 -32.42 -33.89 8.54
C ASN A 160 -30.90 -33.74 8.51
N ALA A 161 -30.27 -33.71 9.68
CA ALA A 161 -28.81 -33.65 9.86
C ALA A 161 -28.13 -32.45 9.16
N GLY A 162 -28.84 -31.33 9.01
CA GLY A 162 -28.32 -30.12 8.37
C GLY A 162 -28.28 -30.18 6.84
N GLU A 163 -29.16 -30.97 6.23
CA GLU A 163 -29.28 -31.02 4.77
C GLU A 163 -29.63 -29.64 4.22
N THR A 164 -28.87 -29.17 3.22
CA THR A 164 -29.11 -27.90 2.53
C THR A 164 -29.98 -28.13 1.30
N ARG A 165 -31.10 -27.42 1.22
CA ARG A 165 -32.04 -27.47 0.10
C ARG A 165 -32.13 -26.10 -0.58
N ILE A 166 -32.33 -26.12 -1.89
CA ILE A 166 -32.68 -24.94 -2.67
C ILE A 166 -34.15 -24.60 -2.38
N SER A 167 -34.51 -23.32 -2.35
CA SER A 167 -35.86 -22.83 -2.06
C SER A 167 -36.98 -23.48 -2.89
N ASP A 168 -36.67 -24.01 -4.07
CA ASP A 168 -37.64 -24.57 -5.02
C ASP A 168 -38.21 -25.93 -4.60
N THR A 169 -37.63 -26.60 -3.59
CA THR A 169 -38.10 -27.90 -3.10
C THR A 169 -38.93 -27.82 -1.82
N LEU A 170 -39.19 -26.61 -1.33
CA LEU A 170 -39.92 -26.35 -0.09
C LEU A 170 -41.43 -26.55 -0.25
N SER A 171 -42.08 -26.95 0.85
CA SER A 171 -43.54 -26.97 0.91
C SER A 171 -44.13 -25.55 0.87
N GLY A 172 -45.42 -25.41 0.54
CA GLY A 172 -46.08 -24.10 0.48
C GLY A 172 -46.03 -23.32 1.80
N GLY A 173 -46.04 -24.01 2.95
CA GLY A 173 -45.87 -23.39 4.27
C GLY A 173 -44.42 -22.97 4.55
N GLU A 174 -43.45 -23.80 4.17
CA GLU A 174 -42.02 -23.51 4.34
C GLU A 174 -41.57 -22.30 3.51
N THR A 175 -42.03 -22.21 2.26
CA THR A 175 -41.76 -21.07 1.38
C THR A 175 -42.35 -19.78 1.96
N PHE A 176 -43.55 -19.87 2.55
CA PHE A 176 -44.19 -18.72 3.18
C PHE A 176 -43.41 -18.24 4.41
N LEU A 177 -43.05 -19.14 5.34
CA LEU A 177 -42.27 -18.79 6.54
C LEU A 177 -40.89 -18.23 6.19
N THR A 178 -40.24 -18.80 5.18
CA THR A 178 -38.94 -18.32 4.68
C THR A 178 -39.06 -16.90 4.12
N SER A 179 -40.04 -16.67 3.24
CA SER A 179 -40.28 -15.36 2.63
C SER A 179 -40.69 -14.32 3.67
N LEU A 180 -41.53 -14.70 4.64
CA LEU A 180 -41.92 -13.86 5.75
C LEU A 180 -40.70 -13.48 6.60
N SER A 181 -39.87 -14.45 6.99
CA SER A 181 -38.66 -14.20 7.81
C SER A 181 -37.71 -13.21 7.12
N LEU A 182 -37.51 -13.36 5.80
CA LEU A 182 -36.71 -12.44 4.99
C LEU A 182 -37.32 -11.04 4.90
N ALA A 183 -38.62 -10.93 4.64
CA ALA A 183 -39.31 -9.65 4.53
C ALA A 183 -39.28 -8.86 5.85
N LEU A 184 -39.45 -9.57 6.97
CA LEU A 184 -39.38 -8.99 8.31
C LEU A 184 -37.97 -8.50 8.63
N GLU A 185 -36.94 -9.32 8.39
CA GLU A 185 -35.58 -8.92 8.66
C GLU A 185 -35.12 -7.77 7.76
N LEU A 186 -35.46 -7.79 6.47
CA LEU A 186 -35.15 -6.72 5.54
C LEU A 186 -35.72 -5.39 6.05
N SER A 187 -36.95 -5.42 6.53
CA SER A 187 -37.56 -4.22 7.06
C SER A 187 -36.87 -3.72 8.33
N ASP A 188 -36.49 -4.61 9.22
CA ASP A 188 -35.81 -4.22 10.47
C ASP A 188 -34.39 -3.69 10.17
N GLN A 189 -33.69 -4.26 9.19
CA GLN A 189 -32.39 -3.78 8.73
C GLN A 189 -32.48 -2.40 8.06
N VAL A 190 -33.48 -2.17 7.20
CA VAL A 190 -33.75 -0.85 6.60
C VAL A 190 -34.03 0.20 7.68
N GLN A 191 -34.82 -0.14 8.70
CA GLN A 191 -35.11 0.78 9.79
C GLN A 191 -33.86 1.12 10.62
N ARG A 192 -33.04 0.13 10.97
CA ARG A 192 -31.77 0.33 11.70
C ARG A 192 -30.77 1.17 10.91
N ALA A 193 -30.66 0.93 9.60
CA ALA A 193 -29.70 1.61 8.74
C ALA A 193 -30.09 3.07 8.43
N ALA A 194 -31.38 3.33 8.20
CA ALA A 194 -31.82 4.60 7.66
C ALA A 194 -32.09 5.68 8.71
N GLY A 195 -32.37 5.34 9.97
CA GLY A 195 -32.58 6.26 11.11
C GLY A 195 -33.72 7.31 10.99
N ALA A 196 -34.12 7.66 9.77
CA ALA A 196 -35.05 8.71 9.37
C ALA A 196 -36.03 8.27 8.26
N VAL A 197 -35.76 7.15 7.57
CA VAL A 197 -36.76 6.49 6.71
C VAL A 197 -37.45 5.44 7.56
N ASN A 198 -38.61 5.80 8.11
CA ASN A 198 -39.48 4.83 8.75
C ASN A 198 -40.24 4.07 7.66
N LEU A 199 -40.06 2.75 7.59
CA LEU A 199 -41.04 1.90 6.92
C LEU A 199 -42.29 1.85 7.80
N ASP A 200 -43.16 2.86 7.64
CA ASP A 200 -44.34 3.05 8.48
C ASP A 200 -45.37 1.92 8.33
N SER A 201 -45.34 1.19 7.19
CA SER A 201 -46.31 0.16 6.87
C SER A 201 -45.72 -1.10 6.23
N LEU A 202 -46.21 -2.28 6.62
CA LEU A 202 -45.99 -3.57 5.97
C LEU A 202 -47.33 -4.22 5.65
N PHE A 203 -47.51 -4.70 4.42
CA PHE A 203 -48.68 -5.49 4.04
C PHE A 203 -48.25 -6.91 3.71
N ILE A 204 -48.89 -7.88 4.36
CA ILE A 204 -48.70 -9.31 4.11
C ILE A 204 -50.00 -9.81 3.48
N ASP A 205 -49.92 -10.26 2.24
CA ASP A 205 -51.05 -10.85 1.52
C ASP A 205 -51.00 -12.38 1.59
N GLU A 206 -52.17 -13.00 1.50
CA GLU A 206 -52.49 -14.44 1.58
C GLU A 206 -51.27 -15.40 1.50
N GLY A 207 -51.20 -16.33 2.45
CA GLY A 207 -50.13 -17.33 2.50
C GLY A 207 -50.09 -18.16 3.78
N PHE A 208 -50.91 -17.79 4.76
CA PHE A 208 -51.06 -18.48 6.03
C PHE A 208 -51.85 -19.81 5.93
N GLY A 209 -52.57 -20.06 4.81
CA GLY A 209 -53.54 -21.16 4.68
C GLY A 209 -52.91 -22.54 4.57
N THR A 210 -51.59 -22.57 4.35
CA THR A 210 -50.77 -23.78 4.27
C THR A 210 -50.06 -24.09 5.57
N LEU A 211 -50.22 -23.24 6.60
CA LEU A 211 -49.62 -23.42 7.91
C LEU A 211 -50.51 -24.28 8.81
N ASP A 212 -49.88 -25.08 9.67
CA ASP A 212 -50.57 -25.74 10.76
C ASP A 212 -50.94 -24.74 11.88
N PRO A 213 -51.91 -25.09 12.75
CA PRO A 213 -52.38 -24.17 13.80
C PRO A 213 -51.30 -23.69 14.78
N ASP A 214 -50.32 -24.53 15.11
CA ASP A 214 -49.27 -24.18 16.07
C ASP A 214 -48.32 -23.14 15.46
N THR A 215 -47.93 -23.36 14.20
CA THR A 215 -47.14 -22.40 13.42
C THR A 215 -47.89 -21.09 13.20
N LEU A 216 -49.20 -21.14 12.93
CA LEU A 216 -50.03 -19.94 12.74
C LEU A 216 -50.06 -19.05 13.99
N ALA A 217 -50.18 -19.66 15.18
CA ALA A 217 -50.16 -18.94 16.45
C ALA A 217 -48.82 -18.21 16.67
N LEU A 218 -47.71 -18.89 16.40
CA LEU A 218 -46.37 -18.33 16.54
C LEU A 218 -46.09 -17.18 15.56
N VAL A 219 -46.59 -17.31 14.32
CA VAL A 219 -46.53 -16.24 13.33
C VAL A 219 -47.37 -15.04 13.75
N SER A 220 -48.58 -15.27 14.29
CA SER A 220 -49.43 -14.20 14.83
C SER A 220 -48.73 -13.42 15.95
N GLU A 221 -48.13 -14.13 16.92
CA GLU A 221 -47.36 -13.53 18.02
C GLU A 221 -46.20 -12.68 17.49
N THR A 222 -45.44 -13.22 16.52
CA THR A 222 -44.33 -12.51 15.89
C THR A 222 -44.78 -11.22 15.20
N ILE A 223 -45.91 -11.25 14.49
CA ILE A 223 -46.47 -10.06 13.83
C ILE A 223 -46.97 -9.04 14.86
N GLN A 224 -47.58 -9.48 15.97
CA GLN A 224 -48.01 -8.59 17.04
C GLN A 224 -46.82 -7.88 17.71
N ASN A 225 -45.71 -8.59 17.94
CA ASN A 225 -44.49 -8.01 18.50
C ASN A 225 -43.89 -6.92 17.59
N LEU A 226 -44.03 -7.03 16.27
CA LEU A 226 -43.58 -5.99 15.33
C LEU A 226 -44.40 -4.70 15.42
N ARG A 227 -45.67 -4.75 15.85
CA ARG A 227 -46.50 -3.55 16.04
C ARG A 227 -45.99 -2.66 17.18
N VAL A 228 -45.33 -3.25 18.18
CA VAL A 228 -44.87 -2.56 19.40
C VAL A 228 -43.90 -1.41 19.08
N GLY A 229 -43.23 -1.44 17.92
CA GLY A 229 -42.34 -0.39 17.43
C GLY A 229 -43.03 0.83 16.78
N GLY A 230 -44.36 0.96 16.85
CA GLY A 230 -45.10 2.06 16.20
C GLY A 230 -45.37 1.85 14.71
N ARG A 231 -45.22 0.62 14.23
CA ARG A 231 -45.33 0.22 12.82
C ARG A 231 -46.74 -0.28 12.49
N MET A 232 -47.28 0.12 11.34
CA MET A 232 -48.54 -0.41 10.83
C MET A 232 -48.27 -1.74 10.09
N VAL A 233 -48.84 -2.84 10.58
CA VAL A 233 -48.82 -4.12 9.84
C VAL A 233 -50.25 -4.46 9.41
N GLY A 234 -50.46 -4.54 8.10
CA GLY A 234 -51.69 -5.00 7.47
C GLY A 234 -51.55 -6.47 7.05
N ILE A 235 -52.55 -7.28 7.38
CA ILE A 235 -52.60 -8.70 7.01
C ILE A 235 -53.88 -8.91 6.21
N ILE A 236 -53.76 -9.55 5.05
CA ILE A 236 -54.90 -10.00 4.24
C ILE A 236 -54.95 -11.52 4.38
N THR A 237 -56.06 -12.02 4.92
CA THR A 237 -56.23 -13.45 5.14
C THR A 237 -57.70 -13.85 5.08
N HIS A 238 -57.97 -15.03 4.54
CA HIS A 238 -59.26 -15.70 4.61
C HIS A 238 -59.39 -16.64 5.82
N ILE A 239 -58.36 -16.76 6.66
CA ILE A 239 -58.28 -17.71 7.76
C ILE A 239 -58.92 -17.12 9.02
N PRO A 240 -60.01 -17.73 9.54
CA PRO A 240 -60.67 -17.25 10.74
C PRO A 240 -59.76 -17.19 11.98
N GLU A 241 -58.91 -18.19 12.16
CA GLU A 241 -58.01 -18.32 13.31
C GLU A 241 -57.04 -17.13 13.38
N LEU A 242 -56.47 -16.73 12.24
CA LEU A 242 -55.57 -15.57 12.19
C LEU A 242 -56.34 -14.25 12.34
N ARG A 243 -57.55 -14.16 11.78
CA ARG A 243 -58.40 -12.97 11.90
C ARG A 243 -58.73 -12.67 13.37
N ASP A 244 -59.14 -13.69 14.12
CA ASP A 244 -59.67 -13.53 15.48
C ASP A 244 -58.59 -13.10 16.50
N GLU A 245 -57.31 -13.26 16.17
CA GLU A 245 -56.16 -12.77 16.95
C GLU A 245 -55.97 -11.25 16.89
N PHE A 246 -56.51 -10.57 15.87
CA PHE A 246 -56.33 -9.11 15.70
C PHE A 246 -57.62 -8.35 16.01
N ALA A 247 -57.52 -7.36 16.90
CA ALA A 247 -58.66 -6.56 17.36
C ALA A 247 -59.25 -5.63 16.29
N GLN A 248 -58.42 -5.04 15.41
CA GLN A 248 -58.85 -4.17 14.32
C GLN A 248 -58.92 -4.95 13.02
N GLN A 249 -60.09 -4.93 12.38
CA GLN A 249 -60.38 -5.75 11.21
C GLN A 249 -61.11 -4.95 10.13
N ILE A 250 -60.73 -5.17 8.88
CA ILE A 250 -61.48 -4.71 7.71
C ILE A 250 -62.11 -5.95 7.07
N ILE A 251 -63.42 -6.13 7.26
CA ILE A 251 -64.16 -7.27 6.76
C ILE A 251 -64.73 -6.94 5.38
N VAL A 252 -64.31 -7.70 4.38
CA VAL A 252 -64.84 -7.60 3.01
C VAL A 252 -65.81 -8.75 2.76
N THR A 253 -67.09 -8.43 2.55
CA THR A 253 -68.12 -9.42 2.20
C THR A 253 -68.50 -9.28 0.73
N LYS A 254 -68.37 -10.38 -0.02
CA LYS A 254 -68.69 -10.44 -1.45
C LYS A 254 -70.18 -10.74 -1.67
N HIS A 255 -70.85 -9.93 -2.48
CA HIS A 255 -72.23 -10.14 -2.95
C HIS A 255 -72.25 -10.41 -4.46
N GLN A 256 -73.43 -10.70 -5.02
CA GLN A 256 -73.58 -10.81 -6.47
C GLN A 256 -73.42 -9.42 -7.12
N GLY A 257 -72.26 -9.20 -7.76
CA GLY A 257 -71.98 -7.98 -8.54
C GLY A 257 -71.38 -6.81 -7.76
N TYR A 258 -71.22 -6.89 -6.43
CA TYR A 258 -70.58 -5.87 -5.60
C TYR A 258 -69.99 -6.47 -4.32
N SER A 259 -69.16 -5.71 -3.61
CA SER A 259 -68.62 -6.08 -2.30
C SER A 259 -68.94 -4.98 -1.28
N THR A 260 -69.18 -5.36 -0.03
CA THR A 260 -69.35 -4.44 1.09
C THR A 260 -68.15 -4.53 2.02
N VAL A 261 -67.75 -3.39 2.59
CA VAL A 261 -66.64 -3.30 3.54
C VAL A 261 -67.16 -2.81 4.88
N GLU A 262 -66.83 -3.54 5.95
CA GLU A 262 -67.16 -3.19 7.34
C GLU A 262 -65.85 -3.10 8.14
N VAL A 263 -65.67 -2.04 8.92
CA VAL A 263 -64.52 -1.91 9.82
C VAL A 263 -64.96 -2.26 11.24
N ARG A 264 -64.29 -3.22 11.88
CA ARG A 264 -64.52 -3.63 13.28
C ARG A 264 -63.30 -3.28 14.14
N GLY A 265 -63.55 -2.90 15.38
CA GLY A 265 -62.49 -2.65 16.38
C GLY A 265 -61.89 -1.24 16.40
N VAL A 266 -62.50 -0.27 15.70
CA VAL A 266 -62.17 1.15 15.92
C VAL A 266 -62.98 1.63 17.12
N THR A 267 -62.33 1.77 18.28
CA THR A 267 -62.84 2.65 19.32
C THR A 267 -62.78 4.07 18.79
N GLU A 268 -63.95 4.67 18.62
CA GLU A 268 -64.13 6.11 18.47
C GLU A 268 -63.46 6.84 19.64
N GLU A 269 -62.20 7.25 19.51
CA GLU A 269 -61.74 8.46 20.19
C GLU A 269 -62.24 9.66 19.38
N VAL A 270 -63.52 9.95 19.59
CA VAL A 270 -64.12 11.24 19.20
C VAL A 270 -63.52 12.31 20.10
N ALA A 271 -62.78 13.21 19.47
CA ALA A 271 -62.60 14.63 19.80
C ALA A 271 -63.08 15.08 21.19
N GLY A 272 -62.13 15.41 22.08
CA GLY A 272 -62.46 16.05 23.34
C GLY A 272 -61.26 16.41 24.21
N ALA A 273 -60.44 17.39 23.77
CA ALA A 273 -59.83 18.45 24.58
C ALA A 273 -58.87 19.29 23.74
#